data_AF-A0A1I3UZM8-F1
#
_entry.id   AF-A0A1I3UZM8-F1
#
_cell.length_a   1.000
_cell.length_b   1.000
_cell.length_c   1.000
_cell.angle_alpha   90.00
_cell.angle_beta   90.00
_cell.angle_gamma   90.00
#
_symmetry.space_group_name_H-M   'P 1'
#
loop_
_entity.id
_entity.type
_entity.pdbx_description
1 polymer ?
#
loop_
_entity_poly.entity_id
_entity_poly.type
_entity_poly.pdbx_seq_one_letter_code
_entity_poly.pdbx_strand_id
1 'polypeptide(L)'
;MEAFRPTLHMLCGKIAAGKSTLAANLAAAENTVLITEDAWLAELFADELQNPKDYLRCTAKLRRAMAPHIVAILDAGISVVLDFQANTVESRTWMRHLLDQTGADHQLHVLVPPDEVCLSRLRSRNASGVHPFTVTEEQFHQISTYFVRPTPDEGFKVFCHDEGCETSP
;
A
#
# COMPACT_ATOMS: atom_id res chain seq x y z
N MET A 1 -16.81 27.12 -7.30
CA MET A 1 -15.51 26.68 -6.78
C MET A 1 -15.73 25.25 -6.33
N GLU A 2 -15.26 24.26 -7.08
CA GLU A 2 -15.35 22.86 -6.62
C GLU A 2 -14.57 22.76 -5.31
N ALA A 3 -15.22 22.29 -4.25
CA ALA A 3 -14.56 22.05 -2.99
C ALA A 3 -13.51 20.95 -3.20
N PHE A 4 -12.26 21.22 -2.83
CA PHE A 4 -11.20 20.21 -2.84
C PHE A 4 -11.65 19.01 -2.01
N ARG A 5 -11.73 17.84 -2.64
CA ARG A 5 -11.99 16.58 -1.94
C ARG A 5 -10.65 15.89 -1.66
N PRO A 6 -10.31 15.65 -0.39
CA PRO A 6 -9.12 14.88 -0.07
C PRO A 6 -9.25 13.48 -0.66
N THR A 7 -8.12 12.90 -1.02
CA THR A 7 -8.05 11.59 -1.65
C THR A 7 -7.28 10.61 -0.77
N LEU A 8 -7.82 9.42 -0.55
CA LEU A 8 -7.06 8.29 -0.06
C LEU A 8 -6.40 7.56 -1.25
N HIS A 9 -5.09 7.64 -1.33
CA HIS A 9 -4.27 6.90 -2.28
C HIS A 9 -3.83 5.57 -1.66
N MET A 10 -4.14 4.47 -2.33
CA MET A 10 -3.80 3.10 -1.90
C MET A 10 -2.90 2.44 -2.93
N LEU A 11 -1.98 1.59 -2.49
CA LEU A 11 -0.95 1.00 -3.36
C LEU A 11 -1.05 -0.52 -3.40
N CYS A 12 -1.30 -1.06 -4.59
CA CYS A 12 -1.42 -2.50 -4.85
C CYS A 12 -0.32 -2.94 -5.80
N GLY A 13 0.43 -3.98 -5.44
CA GLY A 13 1.50 -4.49 -6.29
C GLY A 13 2.44 -5.45 -5.56
N LYS A 14 3.21 -6.22 -6.33
CA LYS A 14 4.21 -7.17 -5.80
C LYS A 14 5.35 -6.44 -5.07
N ILE A 15 6.17 -7.20 -4.34
CA ILE A 15 7.40 -6.68 -3.74
C ILE A 15 8.28 -6.07 -4.84
N ALA A 16 8.94 -4.95 -4.55
CA ALA A 16 9.80 -4.25 -5.52
C ALA A 16 9.09 -3.75 -6.81
N ALA A 17 7.75 -3.71 -6.84
CA ALA A 17 6.99 -3.14 -7.95
C ALA A 17 7.17 -1.61 -8.11
N GLY A 18 7.75 -0.92 -7.12
CA GLY A 18 7.94 0.54 -7.14
C GLY A 18 6.92 1.33 -6.30
N LYS A 19 6.11 0.64 -5.48
CA LYS A 19 5.06 1.25 -4.65
C LYS A 19 5.56 2.41 -3.79
N SER A 20 6.61 2.23 -2.98
CA SER A 20 7.09 3.29 -2.08
C SER A 20 7.67 4.50 -2.83
N THR A 21 8.19 4.31 -4.05
CA THR A 21 8.58 5.44 -4.92
C THR A 21 7.36 6.22 -5.39
N LEU A 22 6.31 5.53 -5.85
CA LEU A 22 5.05 6.18 -6.18
C LEU A 22 4.42 6.85 -4.97
N ALA A 23 4.50 6.23 -3.79
CA ALA A 23 3.99 6.76 -2.54
C ALA A 23 4.63 8.12 -2.21
N ALA A 24 5.96 8.19 -2.29
CA ALA A 24 6.72 9.41 -2.06
C ALA A 24 6.36 10.51 -3.08
N ASN A 25 6.18 10.14 -4.36
CA ASN A 25 5.78 11.08 -5.40
C ASN A 25 4.38 11.64 -5.17
N LEU A 26 3.40 10.79 -4.80
CA LEU A 26 2.04 11.22 -4.48
C LEU A 26 2.01 12.11 -3.24
N ALA A 27 2.83 11.81 -2.25
CA ALA A 27 2.91 12.58 -1.00
C ALA A 27 3.59 13.94 -1.15
N ALA A 28 4.26 14.21 -2.28
CA ALA A 28 4.84 15.52 -2.57
C ALA A 28 3.78 16.57 -2.97
N ALA A 29 2.53 16.15 -3.20
CA ALA A 29 1.42 17.07 -3.45
C ALA A 29 1.08 17.89 -2.19
N GLU A 30 0.55 19.10 -2.38
CA GLU A 30 0.07 19.93 -1.27
C GLU A 30 -1.05 19.23 -0.50
N ASN A 31 -1.15 19.53 0.80
CA ASN A 31 -2.17 18.96 1.71
C ASN A 31 -2.26 17.44 1.66
N THR A 32 -1.11 16.76 1.51
CA THR A 32 -1.03 15.30 1.44
C THR A 32 -0.03 14.77 2.45
N VAL A 33 -0.39 13.70 3.17
CA VAL A 33 0.50 13.02 4.12
C VAL A 33 0.73 11.57 3.73
N LEU A 34 1.97 11.11 3.91
CA LEU A 34 2.37 9.72 3.71
C LEU A 34 2.32 8.96 5.04
N ILE A 35 1.64 7.81 5.04
CA ILE A 35 1.62 6.88 6.17
C ILE A 35 2.17 5.54 5.67
N THR A 36 3.33 5.12 6.20
CA THR A 36 4.04 3.90 5.78
C THR A 36 3.88 2.77 6.79
N GLU A 37 3.38 1.62 6.35
CA GLU A 37 3.19 0.43 7.22
C GLU A 37 4.52 -0.03 7.82
N ASP A 38 5.56 -0.15 6.99
CA ASP A 38 6.87 -0.64 7.41
C ASP A 38 7.53 0.23 8.50
N ALA A 39 7.38 1.55 8.45
CA ALA A 39 7.98 2.44 9.46
C ALA A 39 7.29 2.28 10.82
N TRP A 40 5.96 2.20 10.84
CA TRP A 40 5.20 1.95 12.07
C TRP A 40 5.44 0.55 12.63
N LEU A 41 5.53 -0.47 11.77
CA LEU A 41 5.83 -1.83 12.19
C LEU A 41 7.24 -1.96 12.77
N ALA A 42 8.23 -1.31 12.15
CA ALA A 42 9.59 -1.28 12.66
C ALA A 42 9.68 -0.59 14.02
N GLU A 43 9.04 0.56 14.19
CA GLU A 43 9.11 1.31 15.45
C GLU A 43 8.33 0.64 16.59
N LEU A 44 7.13 0.13 16.32
CA LEU A 44 6.22 -0.35 17.36
C LEU A 44 6.35 -1.85 17.66
N PHE A 45 6.86 -2.64 16.70
CA PHE A 45 6.78 -4.10 16.76
C PHE A 45 8.07 -4.81 16.34
N ALA A 46 9.21 -4.13 16.19
CA ALA A 46 10.47 -4.76 15.79
C ALA A 46 10.81 -6.03 16.60
N ASP A 47 10.65 -5.98 17.92
CA ASP A 47 10.95 -7.11 18.81
C ASP A 47 9.93 -8.26 18.69
N GLU A 48 8.72 -7.97 18.19
CA GLU A 48 7.62 -8.93 18.06
C GLU A 48 7.58 -9.63 16.69
N LEU A 49 8.24 -9.08 15.66
CA LEU A 49 8.15 -9.54 14.26
C LEU A 49 9.12 -10.70 13.95
N GLN A 50 8.87 -11.88 14.52
CA GLN A 50 9.75 -13.05 14.35
C GLN A 50 9.35 -13.97 13.18
N ASN A 51 8.07 -13.96 12.78
CA ASN A 51 7.55 -14.84 11.73
C ASN A 51 6.29 -14.25 11.05
N PRO A 52 5.78 -14.86 9.97
CA PRO A 52 4.61 -14.35 9.24
C PRO A 52 3.32 -14.23 10.07
N LYS A 53 3.12 -15.06 11.10
CA LYS A 53 1.93 -14.93 11.98
C LYS A 53 2.01 -13.69 12.86
N ASP A 54 3.21 -13.37 13.33
CA ASP A 54 3.44 -12.14 14.09
C ASP A 54 3.20 -10.91 13.23
N TYR A 55 3.65 -10.93 11.96
CA TYR A 55 3.35 -9.88 11.00
C TYR A 55 1.83 -9.64 10.88
N LEU A 56 1.04 -10.69 10.61
CA LEU A 56 -0.42 -10.56 10.50
C LEU A 56 -1.05 -9.98 11.78
N ARG A 57 -0.62 -10.44 12.96
CA ARG A 57 -1.10 -9.95 14.25
C ARG A 57 -0.75 -8.47 14.46
N CYS A 58 0.48 -8.07 14.18
CA CYS A 58 0.97 -6.70 14.37
C CYS A 58 0.30 -5.75 13.36
N THR A 59 0.22 -6.12 12.09
CA THR A 59 -0.50 -5.38 11.06
C THR A 59 -1.98 -5.20 11.41
N ALA A 60 -2.66 -6.23 11.89
CA ALA A 60 -4.06 -6.11 12.30
C ALA A 60 -4.23 -5.15 13.50
N LYS A 61 -3.30 -5.14 14.46
CA LYS A 61 -3.29 -4.18 15.57
C LYS A 61 -3.03 -2.76 15.06
N LEU A 62 -2.05 -2.57 14.18
CA LEU A 62 -1.71 -1.28 13.58
C LEU A 62 -2.88 -0.71 12.78
N ARG A 63 -3.51 -1.50 11.91
CA ARG A 63 -4.70 -1.08 11.12
C ARG A 63 -5.83 -0.58 12.00
N ARG A 64 -6.14 -1.28 13.10
CA ARG A 64 -7.16 -0.85 14.06
C ARG A 64 -6.81 0.46 14.74
N ALA A 65 -5.55 0.64 15.13
CA ALA A 65 -5.08 1.89 15.76
C ALA A 65 -5.10 3.07 14.78
N MET A 66 -4.69 2.85 13.52
CA MET A 66 -4.56 3.90 12.52
C MET A 66 -5.87 4.31 11.87
N ALA A 67 -6.84 3.40 11.77
CA ALA A 67 -8.14 3.65 11.12
C ALA A 67 -8.82 4.97 11.53
N PRO A 68 -9.07 5.25 12.83
CA PRO A 68 -9.73 6.50 13.23
C PRO A 68 -8.91 7.76 12.89
N HIS A 69 -7.58 7.65 12.88
CA HIS A 69 -6.72 8.77 12.51
C HIS A 69 -6.72 9.04 11.02
N ILE A 70 -6.70 8.00 10.18
CA ILE A 70 -6.79 8.14 8.72
C ILE A 70 -8.12 8.83 8.35
N VAL A 71 -9.23 8.38 8.94
CA VAL A 71 -10.56 8.99 8.76
C VAL A 71 -10.54 10.46 9.17
N ALA A 72 -10.03 10.78 10.37
CA ALA A 72 -9.97 12.16 10.85
C ALA A 72 -9.10 13.09 9.97
N ILE A 73 -7.99 12.59 9.42
CA ILE A 73 -7.12 13.35 8.51
C ILE A 73 -7.85 13.65 7.20
N LEU A 74 -8.54 12.65 6.64
CA LEU A 74 -9.35 12.84 5.43
C LEU A 74 -10.49 13.83 5.69
N ASP A 75 -11.23 13.70 6.79
CA ASP A 75 -12.31 14.64 7.13
C ASP A 75 -11.80 16.07 7.39
N ALA A 76 -10.53 16.22 7.79
CA ALA A 76 -9.87 17.52 7.94
C ALA A 76 -9.44 18.15 6.59
N GLY A 77 -9.73 17.51 5.45
CA GLY A 77 -9.39 18.04 4.13
C GLY A 77 -7.98 17.69 3.65
N ILE A 78 -7.32 16.73 4.28
CA ILE A 78 -5.93 16.34 3.97
C ILE A 78 -5.94 14.98 3.26
N SER A 79 -5.34 14.90 2.08
CA SER A 79 -5.16 13.65 1.35
C SER A 79 -4.18 12.72 2.07
N VAL A 80 -4.39 11.41 1.96
CA VAL A 80 -3.54 10.41 2.60
C VAL A 80 -3.00 9.47 1.54
N VAL A 81 -1.69 9.32 1.49
CA VAL A 81 -1.04 8.19 0.81
C VAL A 81 -0.80 7.10 1.82
N LEU A 82 -1.53 6.00 1.67
CA LEU A 82 -1.47 4.85 2.55
C LEU A 82 -0.57 3.78 1.93
N ASP A 83 0.72 3.80 2.27
CA ASP A 83 1.70 2.77 1.87
C ASP A 83 1.58 1.55 2.78
N PHE A 84 0.39 0.94 2.75
CA PHE A 84 0.05 -0.35 3.33
C PHE A 84 -0.23 -1.31 2.18
N GLN A 85 0.03 -2.60 2.39
CA GLN A 85 -0.14 -3.57 1.31
C GLN A 85 -1.62 -3.79 0.95
N ALA A 86 -2.04 -3.29 -0.21
CA ALA A 86 -3.38 -3.54 -0.80
C ALA A 86 -3.41 -4.80 -1.70
N ASN A 87 -2.49 -5.74 -1.48
CA ASN A 87 -2.28 -6.93 -2.33
C ASN A 87 -3.27 -8.07 -2.07
N THR A 88 -3.98 -8.08 -0.94
CA THR A 88 -5.03 -9.06 -0.63
C THR A 88 -6.42 -8.41 -0.64
N VAL A 89 -7.44 -9.22 -0.91
CA VAL A 89 -8.85 -8.77 -0.82
C VAL A 89 -9.16 -8.26 0.59
N GLU A 90 -8.73 -8.96 1.64
CA GLU A 90 -8.94 -8.55 3.04
C GLU A 90 -8.35 -7.16 3.34
N SER A 91 -7.13 -6.88 2.88
CA SER A 91 -6.52 -5.55 3.04
C SER A 91 -7.35 -4.48 2.35
N ARG A 92 -7.85 -4.75 1.14
CA ARG A 92 -8.67 -3.80 0.39
C ARG A 92 -10.05 -3.63 1.00
N THR A 93 -10.67 -4.68 1.54
CA THR A 93 -11.92 -4.57 2.31
C THR A 93 -11.74 -3.64 3.53
N TRP A 94 -10.62 -3.74 4.25
CA TRP A 94 -10.32 -2.80 5.33
C TRP A 94 -10.17 -1.36 4.83
N MET A 95 -9.45 -1.14 3.73
CA MET A 95 -9.31 0.20 3.14
C MET A 95 -10.65 0.78 2.67
N ARG A 96 -11.53 -0.05 2.11
CA ARG A 96 -12.90 0.31 1.74
C ARG A 96 -13.68 0.79 2.96
N HIS A 97 -13.57 0.08 4.08
CA HIS A 97 -14.23 0.45 5.33
C HIS A 97 -13.75 1.82 5.89
N LEU A 98 -12.50 2.23 5.64
CA LEU A 98 -12.05 3.58 5.99
C LEU A 98 -12.80 4.63 5.18
N LEU A 99 -12.92 4.40 3.88
CA LEU A 99 -13.56 5.33 2.97
C LEU A 99 -15.06 5.46 3.21
N ASP A 100 -15.74 4.36 3.58
CA ASP A 100 -17.17 4.35 3.89
C ASP A 100 -17.53 5.25 5.11
N GLN A 101 -16.52 5.65 5.89
CA GLN A 101 -16.67 6.58 7.02
C GLN A 101 -16.40 8.05 6.63
N THR A 102 -16.03 8.33 5.38
CA THR A 102 -15.60 9.66 4.92
C THR A 102 -16.33 10.08 3.65
N GLY A 103 -16.32 11.38 3.34
CA GLY A 103 -16.72 11.91 2.03
C GLY A 103 -15.57 12.02 1.02
N ALA A 104 -14.40 11.43 1.33
CA ALA A 104 -13.19 11.54 0.54
C ALA A 104 -13.29 10.79 -0.79
N ASP A 105 -12.54 11.26 -1.79
CA ASP A 105 -12.30 10.48 -3.00
C ASP A 105 -11.25 9.39 -2.73
N HIS A 106 -11.11 8.44 -3.67
CA HIS A 106 -10.17 7.34 -3.52
C HIS A 106 -9.52 6.95 -4.85
N GLN A 107 -8.27 6.48 -4.76
CA GLN A 107 -7.52 5.96 -5.90
C GLN A 107 -6.73 4.73 -5.48
N LEU A 108 -6.93 3.62 -6.20
CA LEU A 108 -6.14 2.40 -6.03
C LEU A 108 -5.10 2.31 -7.15
N HIS A 109 -3.84 2.59 -6.82
CA HIS A 109 -2.74 2.55 -7.76
C HIS A 109 -2.19 1.11 -7.84
N VAL A 110 -2.27 0.51 -9.02
CA VAL A 110 -1.88 -0.86 -9.28
C VAL A 110 -0.59 -0.89 -10.08
N LEU A 111 0.43 -1.53 -9.50
CA LEU A 111 1.76 -1.74 -10.09
C LEU A 111 2.03 -3.24 -10.17
N VAL A 112 2.05 -3.77 -11.38
CA VAL A 112 2.32 -5.19 -11.69
C VAL A 112 3.34 -5.27 -12.82
N PRO A 113 4.57 -4.77 -12.63
CA PRO A 113 5.61 -4.98 -13.61
C PRO A 113 5.97 -6.47 -13.67
N PRO A 114 6.60 -6.94 -14.77
CA PRO A 114 7.06 -8.31 -14.90
C PRO A 114 7.91 -8.76 -13.70
N ASP A 115 7.85 -10.05 -13.35
CA ASP A 115 8.57 -10.58 -12.18
C ASP A 115 10.09 -10.41 -12.32
N GLU A 116 10.62 -10.49 -13.54
CA GLU A 116 12.02 -10.21 -13.84
C GLU A 116 12.44 -8.78 -13.45
N VAL A 117 11.55 -7.79 -13.65
CA VAL A 117 11.78 -6.40 -13.28
C VAL A 117 11.74 -6.26 -11.75
N CYS A 118 10.76 -6.90 -11.09
CA CYS A 118 10.68 -6.91 -9.63
C CYS A 118 11.93 -7.54 -9.00
N LEU A 119 12.36 -8.70 -9.50
CA LEU A 119 13.52 -9.43 -9.00
C LEU A 119 14.82 -8.64 -9.23
N SER A 120 14.99 -8.02 -10.39
CA SER A 120 16.14 -7.15 -10.67
C SER A 120 16.21 -5.97 -9.69
N ARG A 121 15.09 -5.30 -9.44
CA ARG A 121 14.98 -4.21 -8.45
C ARG A 121 15.26 -4.72 -7.03
N LEU A 122 14.74 -5.89 -6.68
CA LEU A 122 14.96 -6.51 -5.37
C LEU A 122 16.43 -6.80 -5.12
N ARG A 123 17.14 -7.37 -6.11
CA ARG A 123 18.58 -7.64 -6.04
C ARG A 123 19.38 -6.35 -5.81
N SER A 124 19.09 -5.29 -6.57
CA SER A 124 19.72 -3.98 -6.40
C SER A 124 19.48 -3.38 -5.01
N ARG A 125 18.27 -3.55 -4.47
CA ARG A 125 17.89 -3.09 -3.12
C ARG A 125 18.57 -3.87 -2.00
N ASN A 126 18.68 -5.19 -2.16
CA ASN A 126 19.41 -6.03 -1.21
C ASN A 126 20.90 -5.67 -1.20
N ALA A 127 21.47 -5.36 -2.37
CA ALA A 127 22.87 -4.94 -2.50
C ALA A 127 23.16 -3.56 -1.89
N SER A 128 22.18 -2.65 -1.82
CA SER A 128 22.37 -1.31 -1.26
C SER A 128 22.35 -1.27 0.27
N GLY A 129 21.78 -2.29 0.94
CA GLY A 129 21.73 -2.37 2.41
C GLY A 129 20.82 -1.34 3.10
N VAL A 130 20.05 -0.55 2.35
CA VAL A 130 19.24 0.56 2.89
C VAL A 130 17.90 0.08 3.46
N HIS A 131 17.43 -1.10 3.09
CA HIS A 131 16.17 -1.64 3.63
C HIS A 131 16.39 -2.58 4.83
N PRO A 132 15.54 -2.49 5.88
CA PRO A 132 15.68 -3.30 7.08
C PRO A 132 15.47 -4.81 6.84
N PHE A 133 14.92 -5.18 5.68
CA PHE A 133 14.62 -6.56 5.33
C PHE A 133 15.28 -6.96 4.00
N THR A 134 16.10 -8.00 4.03
CA THR A 134 16.60 -8.70 2.85
C THR A 134 15.60 -9.79 2.47
N VAL A 135 15.04 -9.72 1.25
CA VAL A 135 14.09 -10.71 0.75
C VAL A 135 14.78 -11.56 -0.32
N THR A 136 14.73 -12.89 -0.17
CA THR A 136 15.26 -13.83 -1.18
C THR A 136 14.32 -13.95 -2.37
N GLU A 137 14.80 -14.49 -3.49
CA GLU A 137 13.98 -14.78 -4.67
C GLU A 137 12.86 -15.80 -4.35
N GLU A 138 13.16 -16.82 -3.55
CA GLU A 138 12.17 -17.79 -3.07
C GLU A 138 11.07 -17.12 -2.24
N GLN A 139 11.45 -16.23 -1.32
CA GLN A 139 10.50 -15.45 -0.52
C GLN A 139 9.70 -14.48 -1.40
N PHE A 140 10.31 -13.90 -2.43
CA PHE A 140 9.60 -13.06 -3.41
C PHE A 140 8.46 -13.85 -4.07
N HIS A 141 8.75 -15.06 -4.57
CA HIS A 141 7.73 -15.91 -5.19
C HIS A 141 6.65 -16.33 -4.19
N GLN A 142 7.04 -16.74 -2.97
CA GLN A 142 6.11 -17.10 -1.90
C GLN A 142 5.19 -15.94 -1.50
N ILE A 143 5.72 -14.73 -1.36
CA ILE A 143 4.89 -13.57 -0.99
C ILE A 143 4.01 -13.14 -2.17
N SER A 144 4.51 -13.29 -3.40
CA SER A 144 3.75 -12.97 -4.60
C SER A 144 2.54 -13.89 -4.82
N THR A 145 2.46 -15.07 -4.18
CA THR A 145 1.26 -15.92 -4.26
C THR A 145 0.04 -15.32 -3.55
N TYR A 146 0.26 -14.42 -2.59
CA TYR A 146 -0.83 -13.71 -1.90
C TYR A 146 -1.37 -12.52 -2.69
N PHE A 147 -0.70 -12.14 -3.78
CA PHE A 147 -1.14 -11.03 -4.61
C PHE A 147 -2.38 -11.42 -5.41
N VAL A 148 -3.46 -10.67 -5.19
CA VAL A 148 -4.71 -10.76 -5.95
C VAL A 148 -4.98 -9.41 -6.59
N ARG A 149 -5.16 -9.38 -7.91
CA ARG A 149 -5.54 -8.15 -8.62
C ARG A 149 -6.90 -7.63 -8.11
N PRO A 150 -7.10 -6.31 -8.02
CA PRO A 150 -8.41 -5.77 -7.68
C PRO A 150 -9.44 -6.09 -8.76
N THR A 151 -10.68 -6.35 -8.37
CA THR A 151 -11.81 -6.53 -9.30
C THR A 151 -12.75 -5.31 -9.27
N PRO A 152 -13.56 -5.10 -10.32
CA PRO A 152 -14.55 -4.02 -10.34
C PRO A 152 -15.55 -4.07 -9.18
N ASP A 153 -15.90 -5.28 -8.71
CA ASP A 153 -16.84 -5.48 -7.59
C ASP A 153 -16.36 -4.89 -6.26
N GLU A 154 -15.06 -4.60 -6.13
CA GLU A 154 -14.49 -3.98 -4.94
C GLU A 154 -14.72 -2.46 -4.89
N GLY A 155 -15.24 -1.85 -5.96
CA GLY A 155 -15.65 -0.44 -5.96
C GLY A 155 -14.51 0.58 -5.91
N PHE A 156 -13.29 0.19 -6.29
CA PHE A 156 -12.14 1.10 -6.35
C PHE A 156 -12.05 1.82 -7.70
N LYS A 157 -11.67 3.10 -7.67
CA LYS A 157 -11.17 3.80 -8.85
C LYS A 157 -9.71 3.36 -9.08
N VAL A 158 -9.52 2.42 -10.01
CA VAL A 158 -8.23 1.79 -10.27
C VAL A 158 -7.39 2.60 -11.26
N PHE A 159 -6.13 2.83 -10.92
CA PHE A 159 -5.12 3.45 -11.78
C PHE A 159 -3.97 2.48 -12.00
N CYS A 160 -3.84 2.02 -13.24
CA CYS A 160 -2.78 1.12 -13.66
C CYS A 160 -1.53 1.90 -14.10
N HIS A 161 -0.35 1.53 -13.59
CA HIS A 161 0.93 2.22 -13.88
C HIS A 161 1.87 1.44 -14.80
N ASP A 162 1.51 0.22 -15.18
CA ASP A 162 2.30 -0.63 -16.07
C ASP A 162 1.43 -1.12 -17.25
N GLU A 163 2.07 -1.36 -18.41
CA GLU A 163 1.40 -1.77 -19.65
C GLU A 163 0.62 -3.11 -19.54
N GLY A 164 0.91 -3.93 -18.52
CA GLY A 164 0.23 -5.20 -18.24
C GLY A 164 -1.01 -5.09 -17.35
N CYS A 165 -1.54 -3.89 -17.15
CA CYS A 165 -2.68 -3.61 -16.30
C CYS A 165 -3.80 -3.06 -17.18
N GLU A 166 -4.55 -3.98 -17.81
CA GLU A 166 -5.77 -3.65 -18.51
C GLU A 166 -6.79 -3.12 -17.49
N THR A 167 -7.09 -1.83 -17.55
CA THR A 167 -8.31 -1.29 -16.95
C THR A 167 -9.46 -1.74 -17.82
N SER A 168 -10.34 -2.61 -17.33
CA SER A 168 -11.60 -2.86 -18.04
C SER A 168 -12.38 -1.53 -18.17
N PRO A 169 -12.97 -1.27 -19.35
CA PRO A 169 -13.63 0.00 -19.67
C PRO A 169 -14.86 0.29 -18.83
#